data_AF-A0A0M9A1I2-F1
#
_entry.id   AF-A0A0M9A1I2-F1
#
_cell.length_a   1.000
_cell.length_b   1.000
_cell.length_c   1.000
_cell.angle_alpha   90.00
_cell.angle_beta   90.00
_cell.angle_gamma   90.00
#
_symmetry.space_group_name_H-M   'P 1'
#
loop_
_entity.id
_entity.type
_entity.pdbx_description
1 polymer ?
#
loop_
_entity_poly.entity_id
_entity_poly.type
_entity_poly.pdbx_seq_one_letter_code
_entity_poly.pdbx_strand_id
1 'polypeptide(L)'
;MPLAKDFLHPSPAEEKRKHKLKRLVQKPNSYFMDVKCPGCYAIKTIFSHAQRSVECDGCRTILCTSTGGKARLTEECRIALYAWNMPGATSTERDFRDNCN
;
A
#
# COMPACT_ATOMS: atom_id res chain seq x y z
N MET A 1 -21.77 23.30 23.16
CA MET A 1 -21.55 23.53 21.70
C MET A 1 -20.07 23.32 21.45
N PRO A 2 -19.64 22.41 20.54
CA PRO A 2 -18.22 22.27 20.30
C PRO A 2 -17.70 23.59 19.73
N LEU A 3 -16.60 24.09 20.30
CA LEU A 3 -15.87 25.26 19.81
C LEU A 3 -15.67 25.13 18.29
N ALA A 4 -15.80 26.25 17.58
CA ALA A 4 -15.76 26.34 16.13
C ALA A 4 -14.74 25.37 15.49
N LYS A 5 -15.24 24.46 14.65
CA LYS A 5 -14.41 23.45 14.00
C LYS A 5 -13.69 24.09 12.81
N ASP A 6 -12.37 24.11 12.83
CA ASP A 6 -11.58 24.63 11.73
C ASP A 6 -11.75 23.73 10.50
N PHE A 7 -12.42 24.26 9.47
CA PHE A 7 -12.68 23.54 8.21
C PHE A 7 -11.52 23.63 7.21
N LEU A 8 -10.67 24.65 7.35
CA LEU A 8 -9.56 24.92 6.42
C LEU A 8 -8.34 24.04 6.75
N HIS A 9 -8.11 23.77 8.04
CA HIS A 9 -6.95 23.00 8.50
C HIS A 9 -7.34 21.81 9.39
N PRO A 10 -8.04 20.80 8.84
CA PRO A 10 -8.39 19.61 9.60
C PRO A 10 -7.14 18.80 9.97
N SER A 11 -7.18 18.12 11.13
CA SER A 11 -6.08 17.23 11.51
C SER A 11 -5.96 16.03 10.55
N PRO A 12 -4.76 15.51 10.27
CA PRO A 12 -4.56 14.39 9.36
C PRO A 12 -5.31 13.11 9.77
N ALA A 13 -5.54 12.92 11.07
CA ALA A 13 -6.29 11.79 11.61
C ALA A 13 -7.79 11.89 11.28
N GLU A 14 -8.37 13.09 11.41
CA GLU A 14 -9.77 13.34 11.05
C GLU A 14 -10.00 13.20 9.54
N GLU A 15 -9.05 13.67 8.73
CA GLU A 15 -9.10 13.57 7.27
C GLU A 15 -9.07 12.11 6.78
N LYS A 16 -8.31 11.23 7.46
CA LYS A 16 -8.25 9.79 7.15
C LYS A 16 -9.54 9.06 7.47
N ARG A 17 -10.27 9.45 8.53
CA ARG A 17 -11.57 8.85 8.91
C ARG A 17 -12.69 9.20 7.92
N LYS A 18 -12.59 10.33 7.23
CA LYS A 18 -13.57 10.72 6.20
C LYS A 18 -13.51 9.78 4.99
N HIS A 19 -14.67 9.55 4.38
CA HIS A 19 -14.78 8.85 3.10
C HIS A 19 -13.95 9.56 2.02
N LYS A 20 -13.35 8.80 1.10
CA LYS A 20 -12.40 9.31 0.08
C LYS A 20 -12.93 10.51 -0.74
N LEU A 21 -14.25 10.59 -0.96
CA LEU A 21 -14.92 11.68 -1.69
C LEU A 21 -15.28 12.90 -0.84
N LYS A 22 -15.34 12.76 0.50
CA LYS A 22 -15.76 13.80 1.46
C LYS A 22 -14.58 14.48 2.18
N ARG A 23 -13.36 14.20 1.74
CA ARG A 23 -12.15 14.89 2.19
C ARG A 23 -12.12 16.31 1.62
N LEU A 24 -11.36 17.20 2.25
CA LEU A 24 -11.14 18.56 1.75
C LEU A 24 -10.59 18.52 0.32
N VAL A 25 -9.61 17.63 0.09
CA VAL A 25 -9.12 17.27 -1.24
C VAL A 25 -9.29 15.77 -1.44
N GLN A 26 -9.93 15.39 -2.54
CA GLN A 26 -10.19 14.01 -2.87
C GLN A 26 -8.88 13.29 -3.21
N LYS A 27 -8.67 12.13 -2.59
CA LYS A 27 -7.53 11.25 -2.88
C LYS A 27 -7.94 9.78 -2.76
N PRO A 28 -7.40 8.90 -3.60
CA PRO A 28 -7.66 7.46 -3.50
C PRO A 28 -7.09 6.87 -2.21
N ASN A 29 -7.67 5.75 -1.76
CA ASN A 29 -7.14 4.94 -0.65
C ASN A 29 -6.28 3.75 -1.14
N SER A 30 -6.27 3.51 -2.45
CA SER A 30 -5.46 2.47 -3.09
C SER A 30 -4.02 2.96 -3.31
N TYR A 31 -3.10 2.01 -3.43
CA TYR A 31 -1.67 2.26 -3.59
C TYR A 31 -1.03 1.12 -4.38
N PHE A 32 0.13 1.39 -4.96
CA PHE A 32 1.01 0.37 -5.52
C PHE A 32 2.02 -0.04 -4.44
N MET A 33 2.30 -1.33 -4.36
CA MET A 33 3.29 -1.88 -3.44
C MET A 33 4.22 -2.79 -4.22
N ASP A 34 5.47 -2.89 -3.77
CA ASP A 34 6.41 -3.81 -4.36
C ASP A 34 6.50 -5.08 -3.54
N VAL A 35 6.26 -6.21 -4.19
CA VAL A 35 6.26 -7.53 -3.57
C VAL A 35 7.42 -8.34 -4.14
N LYS A 36 8.20 -8.94 -3.25
CA LYS A 36 9.26 -9.88 -3.63
C LYS A 36 8.72 -11.32 -3.63
N CYS A 37 8.93 -12.06 -4.73
CA CYS A 37 8.72 -13.53 -4.73
C CYS A 37 9.81 -14.18 -3.87
N PRO A 38 9.48 -15.11 -2.95
CA PRO A 38 10.47 -15.85 -2.18
C PRO A 38 11.36 -16.77 -3.04
N GLY A 39 10.88 -17.22 -4.21
CA GLY A 39 11.62 -18.15 -5.07
C GLY A 39 12.55 -17.50 -6.10
N CYS A 40 12.20 -16.34 -6.66
CA CYS A 40 12.96 -15.72 -7.75
C CYS A 40 13.60 -14.38 -7.38
N TYR A 41 13.34 -13.84 -6.19
CA TYR A 41 13.77 -12.51 -5.72
C TYR A 41 13.43 -11.33 -6.65
N ALA A 42 12.70 -11.58 -7.73
CA ALA A 42 12.16 -10.58 -8.63
C ALA A 42 11.12 -9.74 -7.88
N ILE A 43 11.19 -8.44 -8.13
CA ILE A 43 10.29 -7.45 -7.53
C ILE A 43 9.20 -7.17 -8.54
N LYS A 44 7.94 -7.36 -8.12
CA LYS A 44 6.77 -6.97 -8.91
C LYS A 44 6.00 -5.87 -8.20
N THR A 45 5.64 -4.85 -8.97
CA THR A 45 4.70 -3.81 -8.56
C THR A 45 3.28 -4.36 -8.62
N ILE A 46 2.61 -4.46 -7.47
CA ILE A 46 1.24 -4.96 -7.35
C ILE A 46 0.32 -3.84 -6.88
N PHE A 47 -0.88 -3.77 -7.46
CA PHE A 47 -1.91 -2.84 -7.02
C PHE A 47 -2.66 -3.39 -5.80
N SER A 48 -2.91 -2.56 -4.79
CA SER A 48 -3.50 -3.01 -3.53
C SER A 48 -4.92 -3.56 -3.62
N HIS A 49 -5.68 -3.20 -4.66
CA HIS A 49 -7.03 -3.72 -4.92
C HIS A 49 -7.07 -4.46 -6.27
N ALA A 50 -6.06 -5.30 -6.54
CA ALA A 50 -5.99 -6.07 -7.78
C ALA A 50 -7.21 -7.00 -7.94
N GLN A 51 -7.91 -6.88 -9.07
CA GLN A 51 -9.06 -7.71 -9.41
C GLN A 51 -8.66 -9.08 -9.99
N ARG A 52 -7.45 -9.19 -10.55
CA ARG A 52 -6.91 -10.44 -11.10
C ARG A 52 -5.82 -10.99 -10.17
N SER A 53 -5.67 -12.31 -10.13
CA SER A 53 -4.50 -12.94 -9.53
C SER A 53 -3.23 -12.52 -10.27
N VAL A 54 -2.21 -12.09 -9.52
CA VAL A 54 -0.91 -11.68 -10.07
C VAL A 54 0.07 -12.82 -9.85
N GLU A 55 0.63 -13.32 -10.94
CA GLU A 55 1.68 -14.34 -10.94
C GLU A 55 3.05 -13.72 -11.17
N CYS A 56 4.10 -14.35 -10.65
CA CYS A 56 5.48 -13.95 -10.94
C CYS A 56 5.94 -14.52 -12.30
N ASP A 57 6.74 -13.76 -13.06
CA ASP A 57 7.21 -14.19 -14.40
C ASP A 57 8.20 -15.36 -14.33
N GLY A 58 8.95 -15.48 -13.23
CA GLY A 58 9.95 -16.55 -13.04
C GLY A 58 9.39 -17.79 -12.33
N CYS A 59 8.78 -17.61 -11.15
CA CYS A 59 8.33 -18.71 -10.28
C CYS A 59 6.93 -19.24 -10.67
N ARG A 60 6.18 -18.55 -11.55
CA ARG A 60 4.74 -18.77 -11.85
C ARG A 60 3.84 -18.94 -10.61
N THR A 61 4.35 -18.60 -9.44
CA THR A 61 3.63 -18.65 -8.18
C THR A 61 2.68 -17.46 -8.11
N ILE A 62 1.49 -17.71 -7.59
CA ILE A 62 0.49 -16.67 -7.32
C ILE A 62 1.00 -15.83 -6.15
N LEU A 63 1.21 -14.53 -6.36
CA LEU A 63 1.67 -13.59 -5.33
C LEU A 63 0.50 -12.98 -4.55
N CYS A 64 -0.60 -12.69 -5.25
CA CYS A 64 -1.82 -12.18 -4.64
C CYS A 64 -3.08 -12.79 -5.24
N THR A 65 -4.10 -12.93 -4.41
CA THR A 65 -5.45 -13.34 -4.76
C THR A 65 -6.39 -12.15 -4.67
N SER A 66 -7.28 -12.03 -5.66
CA SER A 66 -8.29 -10.98 -5.70
C SER A 66 -9.34 -11.21 -4.62
N THR A 67 -9.68 -10.16 -3.88
CA THR A 67 -10.81 -10.15 -2.95
C THR A 67 -11.74 -8.98 -3.29
N GLY A 68 -12.90 -8.88 -2.64
CA GLY A 68 -13.79 -7.72 -2.78
C GLY A 68 -13.19 -6.38 -2.29
N GLY A 69 -12.01 -6.40 -1.66
CA GLY A 69 -11.35 -5.22 -1.11
C GLY A 69 -9.86 -5.21 -1.41
N LYS A 70 -9.02 -5.22 -0.37
CA LYS A 70 -7.57 -5.33 -0.54
C LYS A 70 -7.18 -6.74 -0.98
N ALA A 71 -6.34 -6.85 -1.99
CA ALA A 71 -5.83 -8.13 -2.47
C ALA A 71 -5.13 -8.88 -1.32
N ARG A 72 -5.38 -10.19 -1.21
CA ARG A 72 -4.77 -11.05 -0.19
C ARG A 72 -3.46 -11.60 -0.75
N LEU A 73 -2.36 -11.24 -0.12
CA LEU A 73 -1.02 -11.75 -0.46
C LEU A 73 -0.85 -13.18 0.08
N THR A 74 -0.04 -13.97 -0.61
CA THR A 74 0.39 -15.27 -0.09
C THR A 74 1.37 -15.11 1.07
N GLU A 75 1.33 -16.04 2.01
CA GLU A 75 1.93 -16.03 3.35
C GLU A 75 3.46 -15.78 3.33
N GLU A 76 4.10 -16.16 2.23
CA GLU A 76 5.56 -16.11 2.04
C GLU A 76 6.06 -14.86 1.29
N CYS A 77 5.18 -13.90 0.99
CA CYS A 77 5.53 -12.71 0.21
C CYS A 77 5.86 -11.49 1.09
N ARG A 78 7.08 -10.97 0.97
CA ARG A 78 7.51 -9.76 1.66
C ARG A 78 7.09 -8.50 0.87
N ILE A 79 6.51 -7.54 1.59
CA ILE A 79 6.07 -6.25 1.02
C ILE A 79 7.14 -5.20 1.31
N ALA A 80 7.66 -4.55 0.28
CA ALA A 80 8.34 -3.26 0.43
C ALA A 80 7.27 -2.17 0.49
N LEU A 81 7.05 -1.62 1.69
CA LEU A 81 6.32 -0.37 1.82
C LEU A 81 7.32 0.77 1.70
N TYR A 82 7.29 1.47 0.57
CA TYR A 82 8.01 2.73 0.44
C TYR A 82 7.43 3.72 1.45
N ALA A 83 8.22 4.06 2.47
CA ALA A 83 8.01 5.29 3.21
C ALA A 83 8.28 6.45 2.24
N TRP A 84 7.24 6.89 1.52
CA TRP A 84 7.28 8.15 0.78
C TRP A 84 7.31 9.31 1.78
N ASN A 85 8.49 9.56 2.34
CA ASN A 85 9.04 10.86 2.76
C ASN A 85 10.20 10.65 3.74
N MET A 86 11.40 10.41 3.21
CA MET A 86 12.62 10.87 3.86
C MET A 86 13.50 11.57 2.82
N PRO A 87 13.78 12.88 2.96
CA PRO A 87 14.81 13.53 2.15
C PRO A 87 16.17 13.00 2.60
N GLY A 88 16.74 12.07 1.82
CA GLY A 88 18.07 11.50 2.10
C GLY A 88 18.27 10.02 1.77
N ALA A 89 17.23 9.28 1.35
CA ALA A 89 17.41 7.87 1.00
C ALA A 89 18.10 7.72 -0.37
N THR A 90 19.38 7.35 -0.35
CA THR A 90 20.09 6.80 -1.51
C THR A 90 19.32 5.59 -2.04
N SER A 91 19.23 5.48 -3.37
CA SER A 91 18.34 4.57 -4.14
C SER A 91 18.49 3.06 -3.91
N THR A 92 19.28 2.63 -2.93
CA THR A 92 19.68 1.23 -2.71
C THR A 92 19.13 0.59 -1.44
N GLU A 93 18.65 1.36 -0.46
CA GLU A 93 18.07 0.79 0.76
C GLU A 93 16.55 0.77 0.69
N ARG A 94 16.04 -0.23 -0.03
CA ARG A 94 14.64 -0.67 0.07
C ARG A 94 14.53 -1.51 1.35
N ASP A 95 14.25 -0.86 2.47
CA ASP A 95 14.00 -1.57 3.73
C ASP A 95 12.76 -2.47 3.60
N PHE A 96 13.02 -3.78 3.45
CA PHE A 96 12.00 -4.83 3.52
C PHE A 96 11.60 -5.00 4.97
N ARG A 97 10.60 -4.24 5.40
CA ARG A 97 10.01 -4.43 6.71
C ARG A 97 9.21 -5.72 6.69
N ASP A 98 9.73 -6.76 7.34
CA ASP A 98 9.01 -7.98 7.68
C ASP A 98 7.85 -7.60 8.60
N ASN A 99 6.69 -7.28 8.04
CA ASN A 99 5.49 -7.07 8.84
C ASN A 99 4.38 -7.96 8.30
N CYS A 100 4.56 -9.26 8.53
CA CYS A 100 3.44 -10.16 8.83
C CYS A 100 2.85 -9.73 10.18
N ASN A 101 1.92 -8.78 10.17
CA ASN A 101 0.79 -8.74 11.11
C ASN A 101 -0.33 -7.83 10.55
#